data_AF-A0A1B6MRR2-F1
#
_entry.id   AF-A0A1B6MRR2-F1
#
_cell.length_a   1.000
_cell.length_b   1.000
_cell.length_c   1.000
_cell.angle_alpha   90.00
_cell.angle_beta   90.00
_cell.angle_gamma   90.00
#
_symmetry.space_group_name_H-M   'P 1'
#
loop_
_entity.id
_entity.type
_entity.pdbx_description
1 polymer ?
#
loop_
_entity_poly.entity_id
_entity_poly.type
_entity_poly.pdbx_seq_one_letter_code
_entity_poly.pdbx_strand_id
1 'polypeptide(L)'
;MDSKDKNRKMENNIREEYISKRFRDRLKTPNNQSAQVEWSEKEEWGGESAPKPNVRSTHNVMTPGMGSPSSSPGVGNMKVKLLQSDAGGGADDELVDPQDTLKAKCGQSKKCAELAEILSECNDRVNAKEKTRETCEQELFDFVECVADCVAQNLFKLLK
;
A
#
# COMPACT_ATOMS: atom_id res chain seq x y z
N MET A 1 50.63 -15.65 3.84
CA MET A 1 49.28 -15.17 4.22
C MET A 1 49.46 -14.20 5.36
N ASP A 2 49.38 -12.91 5.06
CA ASP A 2 49.79 -11.84 5.94
C ASP A 2 48.77 -11.61 7.07
N SER A 3 49.24 -11.19 8.26
CA SER A 3 48.36 -10.93 9.42
C SER A 3 47.21 -9.97 9.11
N LYS A 4 47.40 -9.05 8.16
CA LYS A 4 46.37 -8.10 7.71
C LYS A 4 45.20 -8.80 7.01
N ASP A 5 45.47 -9.85 6.23
CA ASP A 5 44.42 -10.63 5.54
C ASP A 5 43.61 -11.47 6.51
N LYS A 6 44.24 -11.99 7.57
CA LYS A 6 43.53 -12.70 8.65
C LYS A 6 42.60 -11.76 9.40
N ASN A 7 43.05 -10.54 9.71
CA ASN A 7 42.22 -9.54 10.39
C ASN A 7 41.01 -9.13 9.53
N ARG A 8 41.23 -8.84 8.24
CA ARG A 8 40.15 -8.48 7.31
C ARG A 8 39.13 -9.62 7.15
N LYS A 9 39.59 -10.88 7.10
CA LYS A 9 38.71 -12.05 7.03
C LYS A 9 37.88 -12.22 8.30
N MET A 10 38.47 -11.95 9.47
CA MET A 10 37.77 -11.98 10.75
C MET A 10 36.71 -10.88 10.85
N GLU A 11 37.05 -9.65 10.47
CA GLU A 11 36.13 -8.50 10.47
C GLU A 11 34.93 -8.73 9.54
N ASN A 12 35.17 -9.26 8.34
CA ASN A 12 34.10 -9.62 7.42
C ASN A 12 33.19 -10.72 7.97
N ASN A 13 33.75 -11.73 8.66
CA ASN A 13 32.96 -12.79 9.28
C ASN A 13 32.05 -12.26 10.41
N ILE A 14 32.58 -11.35 11.25
CA ILE A 14 31.81 -10.70 12.32
C ILE A 14 30.68 -9.84 11.73
N ARG A 15 30.94 -9.12 10.64
CA ARG A 15 29.94 -8.28 9.96
C ARG A 15 28.79 -9.12 9.40
N GLU A 16 29.10 -10.21 8.70
CA GLU A 16 28.07 -11.10 8.15
C GLU A 16 27.26 -11.79 9.26
N GLU A 17 27.91 -12.19 10.36
CA GLU A 17 27.24 -12.76 11.52
C GLU A 17 26.30 -11.74 12.19
N TYR A 18 26.73 -10.49 12.33
CA TYR A 18 25.90 -9.41 12.87
C TYR A 18 24.68 -9.10 11.97
N ILE A 19 24.88 -9.05 10.65
CA ILE A 19 23.79 -8.81 9.69
C ILE A 19 22.77 -9.96 9.76
N SER A 20 23.24 -11.21 9.75
CA SER A 20 22.40 -12.40 9.86
C SER A 20 21.65 -12.46 11.19
N LYS A 21 22.31 -12.11 12.29
CA LYS A 21 21.68 -12.03 13.62
C LYS A 21 20.62 -10.94 13.67
N ARG A 22 20.91 -9.73 13.18
CA ARG A 22 19.96 -8.62 13.11
C ARG A 22 18.73 -8.94 12.25
N PHE A 23 18.92 -9.67 11.15
CA PHE A 23 17.82 -10.14 10.33
C PHE A 23 16.97 -11.18 11.07
N ARG A 24 17.60 -12.19 11.71
CA ARG A 24 16.88 -13.16 12.54
C ARG A 24 16.16 -12.52 13.72
N ASP A 25 16.73 -11.49 14.33
CA ASP A 25 16.10 -10.77 15.44
C ASP A 25 14.85 -10.01 14.95
N ARG A 26 14.87 -9.40 13.75
CA ARG A 26 13.68 -8.80 13.12
C ARG A 26 12.62 -9.81 12.72
N LEU A 27 13.00 -11.03 12.35
CA LEU A 27 12.03 -12.09 12.07
C LEU A 27 11.45 -12.70 13.35
N LYS A 28 12.19 -12.63 14.46
CA LYS A 28 11.77 -13.13 15.78
C LYS A 28 11.01 -12.13 16.61
N THR A 29 11.01 -10.83 16.27
CA THR A 29 10.05 -9.92 16.89
C THR A 29 8.65 -10.41 16.50
N PRO A 30 7.83 -10.90 17.43
CA PRO A 30 6.44 -11.17 17.11
C PRO A 30 5.84 -9.87 16.61
N ASN A 31 4.98 -9.96 15.60
CA ASN A 31 4.17 -8.85 15.10
C ASN A 31 3.56 -8.10 16.28
N ASN A 32 4.21 -7.01 16.68
CA ASN A 32 3.68 -6.08 17.65
C ASN A 32 3.05 -4.95 16.85
N GLN A 33 1.81 -5.21 16.41
CA GLN A 33 0.81 -4.16 16.49
C GLN A 33 0.86 -3.66 17.94
N SER A 34 1.42 -2.47 18.17
CA SER A 34 1.46 -1.73 19.46
C SER A 34 2.75 -1.80 20.30
N ALA A 35 3.81 -1.15 19.85
CA ALA A 35 4.69 -0.40 20.75
C ALA A 35 4.99 0.94 20.09
N GLN A 36 4.04 1.87 20.13
CA GLN A 36 4.06 3.00 21.06
C GLN A 36 5.46 3.63 21.17
N VAL A 37 5.80 4.44 20.16
CA VAL A 37 6.28 5.78 20.46
C VAL A 37 5.05 6.56 20.92
N GLU A 38 5.03 6.88 22.21
CA GLU A 38 3.95 7.56 22.90
C GLU A 38 3.79 9.00 22.36
N TRP A 39 2.68 9.30 21.70
CA TRP A 39 2.06 10.62 21.69
C TRP A 39 0.66 10.42 22.28
N SER A 40 0.36 11.15 23.36
CA SER A 40 -0.62 10.81 24.38
C SER A 40 -2.07 10.75 23.91
N GLU A 41 -2.76 9.63 24.21
CA GLU A 41 -4.21 9.56 24.35
C GLU A 41 -4.54 8.81 25.64
N LYS A 42 -5.16 9.54 26.57
CA LYS A 42 -5.56 9.04 27.88
C LYS A 42 -6.87 8.26 27.76
N GLU A 43 -6.82 7.02 28.26
CA GLU A 43 -7.72 6.43 29.27
C GLU A 43 -9.23 6.58 29.05
N GLU A 44 -9.93 5.47 28.81
CA GLU A 44 -10.83 4.86 29.82
C GLU A 44 -11.50 3.60 29.26
N TRP A 45 -12.02 2.78 30.18
CA TRP A 45 -12.88 1.59 30.02
C TRP A 45 -12.19 0.23 30.04
N GLY A 46 -11.70 -0.11 31.24
CA GLY A 46 -11.75 -1.48 31.75
C GLY A 46 -12.89 -1.65 32.76
N GLY A 47 -13.63 -2.77 32.63
CA GLY A 47 -14.39 -3.41 33.71
C GLY A 47 -15.91 -3.47 33.51
N GLU A 48 -16.47 -4.65 33.23
CA GLU A 48 -17.18 -5.49 34.23
C GLU A 48 -17.75 -6.79 33.64
N SER A 49 -17.93 -7.80 34.50
CA SER A 49 -18.17 -9.21 34.21
C SER A 49 -19.64 -9.65 34.34
N ALA A 50 -20.16 -10.31 33.28
CA ALA A 50 -21.26 -11.30 33.18
C ALA A 50 -22.71 -10.90 33.61
N PRO A 51 -23.80 -11.65 33.21
CA PRO A 51 -23.92 -12.81 32.32
C PRO A 51 -24.90 -12.62 31.11
N LYS A 52 -24.83 -13.54 30.12
CA LYS A 52 -25.66 -13.53 28.89
C LYS A 52 -27.12 -13.96 29.14
N PRO A 53 -28.11 -13.36 28.45
CA PRO A 53 -29.31 -14.08 28.05
C PRO A 53 -29.32 -14.39 26.55
N ASN A 54 -29.78 -15.61 26.27
CA ASN A 54 -30.11 -16.16 24.97
C ASN A 54 -31.36 -15.46 24.41
N VAL A 55 -31.26 -14.83 23.24
CA VAL A 55 -32.43 -14.53 22.41
C VAL A 55 -32.15 -14.86 20.95
N ARG A 56 -32.88 -15.87 20.50
CA ARG A 56 -33.02 -16.30 19.12
C ARG A 56 -33.77 -15.23 18.36
N SER A 57 -33.12 -14.60 17.38
CA SER A 57 -33.79 -13.65 16.49
C SER A 57 -33.99 -14.28 15.11
N THR A 58 -35.25 -14.39 14.73
CA THR A 58 -35.77 -14.99 13.50
C THR A 58 -35.42 -14.13 12.29
N HIS A 59 -34.80 -14.73 11.27
CA HIS A 59 -34.65 -14.10 9.95
C HIS A 59 -36.03 -14.04 9.27
N ASN A 60 -36.54 -12.83 9.03
CA ASN A 60 -37.69 -12.64 8.15
C ASN A 60 -37.22 -12.61 6.70
N VAL A 61 -37.77 -13.54 5.92
CA VAL A 61 -37.70 -13.63 4.47
C VAL A 61 -38.66 -12.60 3.87
N MET A 62 -38.20 -11.77 2.94
CA MET A 62 -39.06 -10.96 2.07
C MET A 62 -38.67 -11.19 0.61
N THR A 63 -39.70 -11.40 -0.19
CA THR A 63 -39.77 -11.91 -1.57
C THR A 63 -39.41 -10.87 -2.64
N PRO A 64 -39.14 -11.27 -3.90
CA PRO A 64 -38.70 -10.39 -4.98
C PRO A 64 -39.87 -9.74 -5.75
N GLY A 65 -39.71 -8.48 -6.14
CA GLY A 65 -40.60 -7.74 -7.05
C GLY A 65 -39.80 -7.03 -8.15
N MET A 66 -40.18 -7.25 -9.40
CA MET A 66 -39.55 -6.76 -10.65
C MET A 66 -40.17 -5.45 -11.16
N GLY A 67 -39.40 -4.66 -11.93
CA GLY A 67 -39.84 -3.59 -12.84
C GLY A 67 -39.07 -2.26 -12.63
N SER A 68 -37.98 -1.95 -13.35
CA SER A 68 -37.84 -1.33 -14.70
C SER A 68 -38.05 0.21 -14.72
N PRO A 69 -37.62 0.96 -15.77
CA PRO A 69 -36.28 1.52 -15.97
C PRO A 69 -36.29 3.07 -16.02
N SER A 70 -35.18 3.75 -15.68
CA SER A 70 -35.00 5.15 -16.12
C SER A 70 -33.54 5.56 -16.21
N SER A 71 -33.15 5.95 -17.42
CA SER A 71 -31.89 6.58 -17.79
C SER A 71 -31.74 7.96 -17.15
N SER A 72 -30.56 8.26 -16.58
CA SER A 72 -29.77 9.49 -16.86
C SER A 72 -28.57 9.64 -15.91
N PRO A 73 -27.50 10.33 -16.36
CA PRO A 73 -26.16 10.24 -15.81
C PRO A 73 -25.93 11.26 -14.70
N GLY A 74 -25.18 10.85 -13.67
CA GLY A 74 -24.68 11.72 -12.62
C GLY A 74 -23.36 11.20 -12.10
N VAL A 75 -22.26 11.72 -12.63
CA VAL A 75 -20.92 11.50 -12.08
C VAL A 75 -20.90 12.20 -10.73
N GLY A 76 -21.13 11.41 -9.66
CA GLY A 76 -21.00 11.88 -8.29
C GLY A 76 -19.54 12.18 -8.01
N ASN A 77 -19.23 13.46 -7.95
CA ASN A 77 -18.01 14.02 -7.37
C ASN A 77 -17.82 13.50 -5.94
N MET A 78 -17.02 12.45 -5.78
CA MET A 78 -16.58 12.01 -4.46
C MET A 78 -15.63 13.07 -3.92
N LYS A 79 -16.16 13.92 -3.05
CA LYS A 79 -15.40 14.97 -2.36
C LYS A 79 -14.48 14.27 -1.36
N VAL A 80 -13.27 13.95 -1.82
CA VAL A 80 -12.17 13.54 -0.95
C VAL A 80 -11.93 14.71 0.00
N LYS A 81 -12.41 14.60 1.24
CA LYS A 81 -11.91 15.43 2.34
C LYS A 81 -10.50 14.95 2.62
N LEU A 82 -9.54 15.52 1.90
CA LEU A 82 -8.15 15.56 2.33
C LEU A 82 -8.15 16.13 3.75
N LEU A 83 -7.43 15.46 4.65
CA LEU A 83 -7.07 16.04 5.92
C LEU A 83 -6.25 17.30 5.63
N GLN A 84 -6.90 18.46 5.79
CA GLN A 84 -6.25 19.74 5.81
C GLN A 84 -5.50 19.84 7.14
N SER A 85 -4.20 19.56 7.11
CA SER A 85 -3.30 19.85 8.23
C SER A 85 -2.86 21.30 8.10
N ASP A 86 -3.54 22.17 8.82
CA ASP A 86 -3.27 23.60 8.86
C ASP A 86 -2.01 23.88 9.70
N ALA A 87 -0.90 24.24 9.05
CA ALA A 87 0.23 24.90 9.71
C ALA A 87 0.95 25.87 8.76
N GLY A 88 0.77 27.17 9.01
CA GLY A 88 1.77 28.21 8.71
C GLY A 88 1.82 28.73 7.28
N GLY A 89 1.20 29.90 7.06
CA GLY A 89 1.02 30.52 5.74
C GLY A 89 2.28 31.09 5.07
N GLY A 90 2.18 31.18 3.73
CA GLY A 90 3.03 32.00 2.88
C GLY A 90 3.17 31.43 1.46
N ALA A 91 2.32 31.90 0.53
CA ALA A 91 2.26 31.53 -0.90
C ALA A 91 1.83 30.08 -1.20
N ASP A 92 0.60 29.96 -1.70
CA ASP A 92 -0.08 28.76 -2.20
C ASP A 92 0.50 28.29 -3.54
N ASP A 93 1.81 28.05 -3.60
CA ASP A 93 2.37 27.18 -4.63
C ASP A 93 2.15 25.75 -4.13
N GLU A 94 1.13 25.07 -4.66
CA GLU A 94 0.83 23.66 -4.40
C GLU A 94 2.12 22.84 -4.58
N LEU A 95 2.70 22.39 -3.47
CA LEU A 95 3.96 21.65 -3.47
C LEU A 95 3.73 20.26 -4.08
N VAL A 96 3.90 20.16 -5.41
CA VAL A 96 3.76 18.90 -6.15
C VAL A 96 5.02 18.04 -5.96
N ASP A 97 4.85 16.77 -5.54
CA ASP A 97 5.95 15.81 -5.53
C ASP A 97 6.47 15.57 -6.96
N PRO A 98 7.76 15.88 -7.25
CA PRO A 98 8.35 15.60 -8.54
C PRO A 98 8.24 14.13 -8.96
N GLN A 99 8.19 13.20 -7.99
CA GLN A 99 8.02 11.78 -8.26
C GLN A 99 6.68 11.46 -8.91
N ASP A 100 5.59 12.06 -8.46
CA ASP A 100 4.25 11.78 -8.99
C ASP A 100 4.10 12.31 -10.41
N THR A 101 4.68 13.48 -10.69
CA THR A 101 4.77 14.02 -12.05
C THR A 101 5.55 13.07 -12.98
N LEU A 102 6.63 12.47 -12.48
CA LEU A 102 7.43 11.52 -13.26
C LEU A 102 6.70 10.19 -13.45
N LYS A 103 6.03 9.64 -12.43
CA LYS A 103 5.22 8.42 -12.55
C LYS A 103 4.15 8.56 -13.63
N ALA A 104 3.44 9.70 -13.66
CA ALA A 104 2.43 9.98 -14.68
C ALA A 104 3.01 9.99 -16.10
N LYS A 105 4.14 10.69 -16.31
CA LYS A 105 4.84 10.73 -17.59
C LYS A 105 5.39 9.36 -18.01
N CYS A 106 5.99 8.64 -17.08
CA CYS A 106 6.58 7.32 -17.33
C CYS A 106 5.53 6.25 -17.59
N GLY A 107 4.37 6.32 -16.92
CA GLY A 107 3.23 5.43 -17.18
C GLY A 107 2.62 5.59 -18.57
N GLN A 108 2.72 6.80 -19.15
CA GLN A 108 2.29 7.09 -20.53
C GLN A 108 3.36 6.79 -21.59
N SER A 109 4.56 6.34 -21.18
CA SER A 109 5.58 5.94 -22.15
C SER A 109 5.11 4.71 -22.93
N LYS A 110 5.49 4.59 -24.20
CA LYS A 110 5.03 3.50 -25.06
C LYS A 110 5.21 2.10 -24.44
N LYS A 111 6.39 1.85 -23.84
CA LYS A 111 6.71 0.56 -23.19
C LYS A 111 5.78 0.28 -21.99
N CYS A 112 5.56 1.27 -21.13
CA CYS A 112 4.75 1.05 -19.92
C CYS A 112 3.25 1.14 -20.20
N ALA A 113 2.83 1.85 -21.25
CA ALA A 113 1.43 1.91 -21.68
C ALA A 113 0.93 0.54 -22.16
N GLU A 114 1.73 -0.19 -22.94
CA GLU A 114 1.40 -1.57 -23.35
C GLU A 114 1.21 -2.49 -22.13
N LEU A 115 2.06 -2.36 -21.10
CA LEU A 115 1.93 -3.12 -19.86
C LEU A 115 0.72 -2.68 -19.02
N ALA A 116 0.37 -1.40 -19.03
CA ALA A 116 -0.83 -0.89 -18.36
C ALA A 116 -2.11 -1.44 -19.01
N GLU A 117 -2.14 -1.58 -20.33
CA GLU A 117 -3.24 -2.22 -21.06
C GLU A 117 -3.39 -3.69 -20.66
N ILE A 118 -2.29 -4.46 -20.64
CA ILE A 118 -2.29 -5.86 -20.21
C ILE A 118 -2.77 -6.01 -18.75
N LEU A 119 -2.33 -5.12 -17.86
CA LEU A 119 -2.80 -5.08 -16.47
C LEU A 119 -4.30 -4.77 -16.40
N SER A 120 -4.80 -3.84 -17.21
CA SER A 120 -6.23 -3.53 -17.30
C SER A 120 -7.05 -4.73 -17.76
N GLU A 121 -6.59 -5.43 -18.80
CA GLU A 121 -7.26 -6.64 -19.31
C GLU A 121 -7.31 -7.76 -18.26
N CYS A 122 -6.24 -7.93 -17.48
CA CYS A 122 -6.25 -8.87 -16.35
C CYS A 122 -7.29 -8.46 -15.30
N ASN A 123 -7.32 -7.18 -14.91
CA ASN A 123 -8.29 -6.68 -13.93
C ASN A 123 -9.73 -6.90 -14.40
N ASP A 124 -10.03 -6.65 -15.67
CA ASP A 124 -11.35 -6.90 -16.24
C ASP A 124 -11.72 -8.38 -16.17
N ARG A 125 -10.78 -9.28 -16.49
CA ARG A 125 -10.99 -10.73 -16.44
C ARG A 125 -11.19 -11.26 -15.02
N VAL A 126 -10.47 -10.71 -14.04
CA VAL A 126 -10.62 -11.08 -12.62
C VAL A 126 -11.94 -10.55 -12.06
N ASN A 127 -12.30 -9.30 -12.37
CA ASN A 127 -13.55 -8.67 -11.90
C ASN A 127 -14.80 -9.25 -12.56
N ALA A 128 -14.70 -9.80 -13.78
CA ALA A 128 -15.82 -10.44 -14.47
C ALA A 128 -16.23 -11.80 -13.86
N LYS A 129 -15.39 -12.41 -13.02
CA LYS A 129 -15.63 -13.75 -12.46
C LYS A 129 -16.04 -13.65 -10.99
N GLU A 130 -17.19 -14.23 -10.63
CA GLU A 130 -17.64 -14.27 -9.21
C GLU A 130 -16.68 -15.07 -8.30
N LYS A 131 -16.01 -16.09 -8.86
CA LYS A 131 -15.03 -16.92 -8.15
C LYS A 131 -13.88 -17.27 -9.09
N THR A 132 -12.72 -16.66 -8.88
CA THR A 132 -11.49 -16.94 -9.63
C THR A 132 -10.31 -17.12 -8.67
N ARG A 133 -9.31 -17.92 -9.07
CA ARG A 133 -8.01 -18.04 -8.39
C ARG A 133 -6.91 -17.22 -9.08
N GLU A 134 -7.27 -16.55 -10.15
CA GLU A 134 -6.37 -15.71 -10.92
C GLU A 134 -6.05 -14.42 -10.16
N THR A 135 -4.81 -13.98 -10.21
CA THR A 135 -4.33 -12.69 -9.67
C THR A 135 -3.58 -11.93 -10.75
N CYS A 136 -3.63 -10.59 -10.70
CA CYS A 136 -2.94 -9.72 -11.65
C CYS A 136 -1.57 -9.23 -11.12
N GLU A 137 -0.95 -10.01 -10.22
CA GLU A 137 0.29 -9.59 -9.56
C GLU A 137 1.47 -9.55 -10.54
N GLN A 138 1.52 -10.47 -11.51
CA GLN A 138 2.61 -10.51 -12.48
C GLN A 138 2.57 -9.27 -13.38
N GLU A 139 1.40 -8.97 -13.97
CA GLU A 139 1.18 -7.80 -14.80
C GLU A 139 1.41 -6.49 -14.01
N LEU A 140 1.05 -6.48 -12.73
CA LEU A 140 1.30 -5.36 -11.84
C LEU A 140 2.81 -5.13 -11.64
N PHE A 141 3.57 -6.18 -11.36
CA PHE A 141 5.02 -6.06 -11.19
C PHE A 141 5.70 -5.63 -12.47
N ASP A 142 5.30 -6.17 -13.62
CA ASP A 142 5.85 -5.77 -14.92
C ASP A 142 5.63 -4.27 -15.19
N PHE A 143 4.41 -3.77 -14.94
CA PHE A 143 4.09 -2.35 -15.09
C PHE A 143 4.87 -1.47 -14.11
N VAL A 144 4.92 -1.86 -12.84
CA VAL A 144 5.62 -1.09 -11.79
C VAL A 144 7.12 -1.05 -12.05
N GLU A 145 7.73 -2.16 -12.45
CA GLU A 145 9.15 -2.24 -12.82
C GLU A 145 9.45 -1.30 -13.99
N CYS A 146 8.62 -1.31 -15.03
CA CYS A 146 8.75 -0.40 -16.17
C CYS A 146 8.72 1.09 -15.76
N VAL A 147 7.75 1.47 -14.92
CA VAL A 147 7.63 2.85 -14.45
C VAL A 147 8.80 3.22 -13.54
N ALA A 148 9.20 2.33 -12.63
CA ALA A 148 10.30 2.55 -11.71
C ALA A 148 11.63 2.76 -12.46
N ASP A 149 11.93 1.94 -13.45
CA ASP A 149 13.10 2.07 -14.31
C ASP A 149 13.16 3.44 -15.00
N CYS A 150 12.02 3.92 -15.50
CA CYS A 150 11.92 5.23 -16.14
C CYS A 150 12.08 6.39 -15.14
N VAL A 151 11.44 6.29 -13.97
CA VAL A 151 11.48 7.33 -12.92
C VAL A 151 12.89 7.44 -12.33
N ALA A 152 13.57 6.32 -12.09
CA ALA A 152 14.90 6.27 -11.48
C ALA A 152 15.95 7.10 -12.24
N GLN A 153 15.82 7.20 -13.57
CA GLN A 153 16.73 7.98 -14.41
C GLN A 153 16.63 9.50 -14.21
N ASN A 154 15.52 9.99 -13.68
CA ASN A 154 15.19 11.42 -13.65
C ASN A 154 14.91 11.96 -12.25
N LEU A 155 14.42 11.13 -11.33
CA LEU A 155 13.96 11.56 -10.01
C LEU A 155 15.05 12.29 -9.22
N PHE A 156 16.24 11.70 -9.09
CA PHE A 156 17.34 12.28 -8.31
C PHE A 156 17.93 13.57 -8.89
N LYS A 157 17.59 13.92 -10.14
CA LYS A 157 17.97 15.22 -10.72
C LYS A 157 17.07 16.35 -10.22
N LEU A 158 15.88 16.02 -9.72
CA LEU A 158 14.87 16.98 -9.25
C LEU A 158 14.90 17.16 -7.73
N LEU A 159 15.45 16.18 -7.01
CA LEU A 159 15.61 16.21 -5.55
C LEU A 159 16.90 16.96 -5.17
N LYS A 160 16.84 17.77 -4.11
CA LYS A 160 17.98 18.52 -3.55
C LYS A 160 18.54 17.84 -2.31
#